data_AF-A0A933EAK5-F1
#
_entry.id   AF-A0A933EAK5-F1
#
_cell.length_a   1.000
_cell.length_b   1.000
_cell.length_c   1.000
_cell.angle_alpha   90.00
_cell.angle_beta   90.00
_cell.angle_gamma   90.00
#
_symmetry.space_group_name_H-M   'P 1'
#
loop_
_entity.id
_entity.type
_entity.pdbx_description
1 polymer ?
#
loop_
_entity_poly.entity_id
_entity_poly.type
_entity_poly.pdbx_seq_one_letter_code
_entity_poly.pdbx_strand_id
1 'polypeptide(L)'
;MAAIALPRPLTPVTLIRRVNRFAVEVRAVGTHRRLYLHLPNSGRMSELLRTGVRGMAHLAPRPGGRTRGTLVIVRHRGRWVGVDARVPNRLFEAGLRMGTLVPFDGYRVWRREVRFRGGRVDFTLEGAEGTCLVETKSCNRVEDGVALFPDAPTTRGARHLVALSRAAREGRRAAVVWFVQRDDTHVLRADETADPVFAAAARDAAAAGVELYAYACRVTPGRVAVLRPIPVETGKEVQGEPRPAVRGGRRRTVPRPATGTAETATVVPQDREAVVPGLAVAVKRSMTAARVRRAARPARP
;
A
#
# COMPACT_ATOMS: atom_id res chain seq x y z
N MET A 1 14.04 8.36 4.12
CA MET A 1 12.66 7.82 4.05
C MET A 1 11.74 8.66 4.93
N ALA A 2 10.62 9.14 4.39
CA ALA A 2 9.60 9.83 5.17
C ALA A 2 9.01 8.91 6.25
N ALA A 3 8.89 9.41 7.46
CA ALA A 3 8.27 8.68 8.56
C ALA A 3 7.56 9.63 9.53
N ILE A 4 6.53 9.12 10.19
CA ILE A 4 5.86 9.80 11.29
C ILE A 4 5.88 8.93 12.54
N ALA A 5 6.07 9.54 13.70
CA ALA A 5 5.92 8.87 14.97
C ALA A 5 4.44 8.54 15.21
N LEU A 6 4.17 7.34 15.72
CA LEU A 6 2.85 7.05 16.29
C LEU A 6 2.72 7.73 17.66
N PRO A 7 1.49 8.12 18.06
CA PRO A 7 1.28 8.75 19.36
C PRO A 7 1.72 7.82 20.50
N ARG A 8 2.26 8.39 21.58
CA ARG A 8 2.77 7.66 22.74
C ARG A 8 2.08 8.13 24.03
N PRO A 9 1.94 7.26 25.04
CA PRO A 9 2.22 5.82 24.99
C PRO A 9 1.18 5.05 24.15
N LEU A 10 1.54 3.85 23.72
CA LEU A 10 0.62 2.88 23.12
C LEU A 10 0.30 1.76 24.10
N THR A 11 -0.98 1.50 24.29
CA THR A 11 -1.52 0.43 25.13
C THR A 11 -1.88 -0.78 24.27
N PRO A 12 -1.36 -1.98 24.57
CA PRO A 12 -1.78 -3.20 23.89
C PRO A 12 -3.24 -3.55 24.20
N VAL A 13 -3.99 -3.95 23.17
CA VAL A 13 -5.41 -4.29 23.26
C VAL A 13 -5.73 -5.53 22.43
N THR A 14 -6.83 -6.21 22.76
CA THR A 14 -7.40 -7.29 21.95
C THR A 14 -8.81 -6.90 21.53
N LEU A 15 -9.11 -6.97 20.23
CA LEU A 15 -10.40 -6.62 19.66
C LEU A 15 -11.48 -7.60 20.15
N ILE A 16 -12.59 -7.05 20.64
CA ILE A 16 -13.78 -7.84 20.98
C ILE A 16 -14.73 -7.83 19.79
N ARG A 17 -15.07 -6.62 19.29
CA ARG A 17 -15.93 -6.44 18.12
C ARG A 17 -15.79 -5.03 17.55
N ARG A 18 -16.19 -4.86 16.29
CA ARG A 18 -16.48 -3.55 15.74
C ARG A 18 -17.89 -3.12 16.18
N VAL A 19 -17.99 -1.97 16.83
CA VAL A 19 -19.27 -1.46 17.37
C VAL A 19 -20.06 -0.76 16.28
N ASN A 20 -19.37 0.09 15.50
CA ASN A 20 -19.91 0.78 14.34
C ASN A 20 -18.77 1.23 13.43
N ARG A 21 -19.07 2.06 12.42
CA ARG A 21 -18.07 2.54 11.45
C ARG A 21 -16.87 3.25 12.09
N PHE A 22 -17.04 3.90 13.26
CA PHE A 22 -16.02 4.73 13.91
C PHE A 22 -15.66 4.31 15.34
N ALA A 23 -16.10 3.13 15.78
CA ALA A 23 -15.82 2.64 17.12
C ALA A 23 -15.61 1.13 17.16
N VAL A 24 -14.67 0.71 17.98
CA VAL A 24 -14.40 -0.70 18.31
C VAL A 24 -14.47 -0.88 19.83
N GLU A 25 -14.91 -2.05 20.25
CA GLU A 25 -14.82 -2.51 21.63
C GLU A 25 -13.59 -3.41 21.73
N VAL A 26 -12.75 -3.16 22.72
CA VAL A 26 -11.50 -3.89 22.93
C VAL A 26 -11.33 -4.24 24.40
N ARG A 27 -10.49 -5.23 24.68
CA ARG A 27 -9.99 -5.56 26.01
C ARG A 27 -8.55 -5.08 26.14
N ALA A 28 -8.26 -4.23 27.12
CA ALA A 28 -6.89 -3.83 27.44
C ALA A 28 -6.09 -5.02 27.97
N VAL A 29 -4.88 -5.22 27.45
CA VAL A 29 -3.97 -6.26 27.95
C VAL A 29 -3.43 -5.83 29.32
N GLY A 30 -3.29 -6.77 30.24
CA GLY A 30 -2.81 -6.54 31.61
C GLY A 30 -3.91 -6.17 32.62
N THR A 31 -4.86 -5.30 32.25
CA THR A 31 -5.97 -4.91 33.14
C THR A 31 -7.28 -5.64 32.86
N HIS A 32 -7.41 -6.27 31.69
CA HIS A 32 -8.62 -6.94 31.21
C HIS A 32 -9.87 -6.04 31.12
N ARG A 33 -9.73 -4.72 31.30
CA ARG A 33 -10.84 -3.77 31.19
C ARG A 33 -11.33 -3.67 29.76
N ARG A 34 -12.65 -3.63 29.58
CA ARG A 34 -13.29 -3.33 28.30
C ARG A 34 -13.24 -1.82 28.05
N LEU A 35 -12.82 -1.43 26.85
CA LEU A 35 -12.71 -0.05 26.41
C LEU A 35 -13.38 0.12 25.04
N TYR A 36 -14.03 1.26 24.86
CA TYR A 36 -14.43 1.73 23.55
C TYR A 36 -13.34 2.64 22.98
N LEU A 37 -12.87 2.35 21.78
CA LEU A 37 -11.87 3.16 21.09
C LEU A 37 -12.45 3.72 19.80
N HIS A 38 -12.05 4.95 19.48
CA HIS A 38 -12.31 5.53 18.19
C HIS A 38 -11.51 4.81 17.10
N LEU A 39 -12.15 4.58 15.98
CA LEU A 39 -11.57 4.07 14.74
C LEU A 39 -11.69 5.17 13.67
N PRO A 40 -10.62 5.95 13.41
CA PRO A 40 -10.63 7.07 12.47
C PRO A 40 -10.52 6.58 11.02
N ASN A 41 -11.37 5.63 10.63
CA ASN A 41 -11.42 5.06 9.30
C ASN A 41 -12.81 4.43 9.06
N SER A 42 -13.49 4.89 8.01
CA SER A 42 -14.83 4.43 7.64
C SER A 42 -14.85 3.11 6.87
N GLY A 43 -13.70 2.64 6.38
CA GLY A 43 -13.58 1.38 5.62
C GLY A 43 -14.03 0.16 6.41
N ARG A 44 -14.43 -0.91 5.73
CA ARG A 44 -14.95 -2.15 6.35
C ARG A 44 -13.88 -2.92 7.14
N MET A 45 -12.63 -2.96 6.67
CA MET A 45 -11.51 -3.59 7.37
C MET A 45 -11.83 -4.98 7.96
N SER A 46 -12.65 -5.78 7.27
CA SER A 46 -13.27 -7.01 7.80
C SER A 46 -12.24 -8.09 8.15
N GLU A 47 -11.09 -8.09 7.50
CA GLU A 47 -9.95 -8.97 7.80
C GLU A 47 -9.08 -8.49 8.97
N LEU A 48 -9.16 -7.20 9.30
CA LEU A 48 -8.31 -6.53 10.29
C LEU A 48 -9.02 -6.34 11.64
N LEU A 49 -10.36 -6.30 11.65
CA LEU A 49 -11.16 -5.97 12.83
C LEU A 49 -11.96 -7.16 13.39
N ARG A 50 -11.41 -8.38 13.25
CA ARG A 50 -12.02 -9.61 13.79
C ARG A 50 -11.82 -9.71 15.31
N THR A 51 -12.72 -10.42 15.97
CA THR A 51 -12.58 -10.78 17.39
C THR A 51 -11.26 -11.50 17.63
N GLY A 52 -10.58 -11.15 18.72
CA GLY A 52 -9.29 -11.73 19.10
C GLY A 52 -8.07 -11.08 18.44
N VAL A 53 -8.25 -10.20 17.44
CA VAL A 53 -7.12 -9.50 16.81
C VAL A 53 -6.42 -8.60 17.83
N ARG A 54 -5.09 -8.77 17.95
CA ARG A 54 -4.25 -7.91 18.79
C ARG A 54 -4.03 -6.56 18.13
N GLY A 55 -4.03 -5.49 18.90
CA GLY A 55 -3.79 -4.13 18.42
C GLY A 55 -3.06 -3.27 19.44
N MET A 56 -2.76 -2.04 19.04
CA MET A 56 -2.22 -1.01 19.92
C MET A 56 -3.09 0.24 19.82
N ALA A 57 -3.42 0.80 20.97
CA ALA A 57 -4.27 1.96 21.12
C ALA A 57 -3.52 3.11 21.78
N HIS A 58 -3.81 4.34 21.37
CA HIS A 58 -3.39 5.51 22.13
C HIS A 58 -4.55 5.95 23.02
N LEU A 59 -4.39 5.82 24.33
CA LEU A 59 -5.39 6.22 25.31
C LEU A 59 -5.25 7.72 25.60
N ALA A 60 -6.33 8.45 25.34
CA ALA A 60 -6.43 9.90 25.54
C ALA A 60 -7.91 10.25 25.77
N PRO A 61 -8.48 9.83 26.92
CA PRO A 61 -9.90 10.05 27.19
C PRO A 61 -10.18 11.55 27.27
N ARG A 62 -11.30 11.98 26.69
CA ARG A 62 -11.80 13.36 26.80
C ARG A 62 -12.96 13.42 27.80
N PRO A 63 -13.14 14.51 28.55
CA PRO A 63 -14.32 14.71 29.37
C PRO A 63 -15.60 14.52 28.54
N GLY A 64 -16.56 13.74 29.04
CA GLY A 64 -17.80 13.41 28.32
C GLY A 64 -17.64 12.48 27.08
N GLY A 65 -16.43 12.06 26.75
CA GLY A 65 -16.14 11.22 25.58
C GLY A 65 -16.56 9.76 25.77
N ARG A 66 -17.35 9.23 24.83
CA ARG A 66 -17.73 7.79 24.82
C ARG A 66 -16.55 6.85 24.50
N THR A 67 -15.49 7.36 23.87
CA THR A 67 -14.28 6.59 23.57
C THR A 67 -13.13 7.00 24.48
N ARG A 68 -12.30 6.03 24.89
CA ARG A 68 -11.17 6.22 25.81
C ARG A 68 -9.85 6.52 25.09
N GLY A 69 -9.85 6.48 23.77
CA GLY A 69 -8.66 6.62 22.95
C GLY A 69 -8.92 6.24 21.51
N THR A 70 -7.85 6.02 20.76
CA THR A 70 -7.89 5.67 19.33
C THR A 70 -7.17 4.35 19.09
N LEU A 71 -7.75 3.45 18.30
CA LEU A 71 -7.04 2.28 17.77
C LEU A 71 -6.13 2.74 16.63
N VAL A 72 -4.83 2.42 16.71
CA VAL A 72 -3.82 2.98 15.81
C VAL A 72 -3.30 1.93 14.82
N ILE A 73 -2.93 0.76 15.32
CA ILE A 73 -2.41 -0.36 14.54
C ILE A 73 -2.99 -1.69 15.04
N VAL A 74 -3.09 -2.68 14.15
CA VAL A 74 -3.52 -4.05 14.47
C VAL A 74 -2.56 -5.08 13.90
N ARG A 75 -2.57 -6.28 14.47
CA ARG A 75 -1.85 -7.44 13.95
C ARG A 75 -2.68 -8.12 12.86
N HIS A 76 -2.02 -8.46 11.77
CA HIS A 76 -2.59 -9.30 10.72
C HIS A 76 -1.45 -10.15 10.16
N ARG A 77 -1.63 -11.48 10.05
CA ARG A 77 -0.64 -12.42 9.47
C ARG A 77 0.82 -12.14 9.86
N GLY A 78 1.09 -11.92 11.15
CA GLY A 78 2.44 -11.70 11.69
C GLY A 78 3.01 -10.28 11.57
N ARG A 79 2.31 -9.34 10.92
CA ARG A 79 2.77 -7.93 10.74
C ARG A 79 1.84 -6.92 11.41
N TRP A 80 2.30 -5.68 11.54
CA TRP A 80 1.48 -4.55 11.96
C TRP A 80 0.86 -3.88 10.74
N VAL A 81 -0.41 -3.50 10.86
CA VAL A 81 -1.17 -2.78 9.83
C VAL A 81 -1.74 -1.51 10.46
N GLY A 82 -1.57 -0.38 9.78
CA GLY A 82 -2.16 0.89 10.18
C GLY A 82 -3.66 0.95 9.86
N VAL A 83 -4.46 1.39 10.83
CA VAL A 83 -5.91 1.51 10.67
C VAL A 83 -6.40 2.95 10.72
N ASP A 84 -5.51 3.92 10.95
CA ASP A 84 -5.86 5.34 11.03
C ASP A 84 -5.76 6.02 9.66
N ALA A 85 -6.91 6.40 9.09
CA ALA A 85 -6.97 7.00 7.76
C ALA A 85 -6.45 8.45 7.71
N ARG A 86 -6.03 9.02 8.84
CA ARG A 86 -5.40 10.36 8.91
C ARG A 86 -3.88 10.30 8.80
N VAL A 87 -3.29 9.10 8.80
CA VAL A 87 -1.85 8.88 8.61
C VAL A 87 -1.35 9.34 7.23
N PRO A 88 -2.04 9.07 6.10
CA PRO A 88 -1.63 9.52 4.76
C PRO A 88 -1.25 11.00 4.67
N ASN A 89 -2.09 11.92 5.12
CA ASN A 89 -1.80 13.36 5.02
C ASN A 89 -0.50 13.71 5.77
N ARG A 90 -0.26 13.10 6.94
CA ARG A 90 0.96 13.33 7.72
C ARG A 90 2.20 12.72 7.07
N LEU A 91 2.09 11.54 6.46
CA LEU A 91 3.17 10.92 5.70
C LEU A 91 3.51 11.73 4.45
N PHE A 92 2.49 12.20 3.75
CA PHE A 92 2.66 13.05 2.58
C PHE A 92 3.42 14.33 2.94
N GLU A 93 2.98 15.01 4.00
CA GLU A 93 3.62 16.24 4.48
C GLU A 93 5.06 16.00 4.98
N ALA A 94 5.32 14.88 5.66
CA ALA A 94 6.69 14.49 6.02
C ALA A 94 7.55 14.21 4.77
N GLY A 95 6.95 13.60 3.74
CA GLY A 95 7.58 13.33 2.46
C GLY A 95 7.96 14.57 1.68
N LEU A 96 7.07 15.56 1.62
CA LEU A 96 7.32 16.88 1.04
C LEU A 96 8.47 17.60 1.76
N ARG A 97 8.43 17.68 3.08
CA ARG A 97 9.49 18.32 3.89
C ARG A 97 10.87 17.71 3.66
N MET A 98 10.92 16.38 3.50
CA MET A 98 12.18 15.65 3.34
C MET A 98 12.63 15.52 1.87
N GLY A 99 11.84 15.97 0.90
CA GLY A 99 12.13 15.76 -0.52
C GLY A 99 12.18 14.27 -0.93
N THR A 100 11.48 13.39 -0.20
CA THR A 100 11.57 11.94 -0.43
C THR A 100 10.47 11.39 -1.33
N LEU A 101 9.45 12.21 -1.63
CA LEU A 101 8.43 11.89 -2.62
C LEU A 101 8.84 12.54 -3.93
N VAL A 102 9.70 11.84 -4.68
CA VAL A 102 10.37 12.34 -5.91
C VAL A 102 9.42 13.08 -6.87
N PRO A 103 8.19 12.60 -7.15
CA PRO A 103 7.29 13.32 -8.06
C PRO A 103 6.89 14.73 -7.60
N PHE A 104 7.03 15.04 -6.31
CA PHE A 104 6.66 16.31 -5.70
C PHE A 104 7.87 17.09 -5.19
N ASP A 105 9.08 16.76 -5.65
CA ASP A 105 10.22 17.62 -5.38
C ASP A 105 10.04 19.00 -6.06
N GLY A 106 10.71 20.02 -5.54
CA GLY A 106 10.54 21.42 -5.94
C GLY A 106 9.35 22.14 -5.29
N TYR A 107 8.33 21.45 -4.78
CA TYR A 107 7.27 22.09 -4.00
C TYR A 107 7.74 22.38 -2.57
N ARG A 108 7.72 23.67 -2.19
CA ARG A 108 8.18 24.12 -0.85
C ARG A 108 7.08 24.80 -0.04
N VAL A 109 5.98 25.19 -0.69
CA VAL A 109 4.82 25.80 -0.05
C VAL A 109 3.60 24.91 -0.30
N TRP A 110 2.84 24.62 0.75
CA TRP A 110 1.60 23.86 0.64
C TRP A 110 0.54 24.32 1.63
N ARG A 111 -0.72 24.15 1.24
CA ARG A 111 -1.91 24.39 2.07
C ARG A 111 -2.72 23.12 2.20
N ARG A 112 -3.40 22.95 3.34
CA ARG A 112 -4.25 21.80 3.64
C ARG A 112 -5.74 22.14 3.50
N GLU A 113 -6.56 21.14 3.19
CA GLU A 113 -8.03 21.22 3.22
C GLU A 113 -8.61 22.38 2.38
N VAL A 114 -8.02 22.59 1.21
CA VAL A 114 -8.33 23.72 0.33
C VAL A 114 -9.65 23.48 -0.38
N ARG A 115 -10.55 24.48 -0.36
CA ARG A 115 -11.82 24.42 -1.08
C ARG A 115 -11.57 24.35 -2.58
N PHE A 116 -12.15 23.36 -3.24
CA PHE A 116 -12.10 23.21 -4.68
C PHE A 116 -13.41 22.65 -5.20
N ARG A 117 -14.09 23.41 -6.06
CA ARG A 117 -15.29 23.03 -6.83
C ARG A 117 -16.37 22.27 -6.04
N GLY A 118 -16.83 22.89 -4.94
CA GLY A 118 -17.88 22.32 -4.08
C GLY A 118 -17.41 21.23 -3.13
N GLY A 119 -16.10 20.94 -3.09
CA GLY A 119 -15.47 20.03 -2.14
C GLY A 119 -14.21 20.61 -1.53
N ARG A 120 -13.38 19.74 -0.96
CA ARG A 120 -12.04 20.05 -0.48
C ARG A 120 -11.07 19.00 -1.00
N VAL A 121 -9.89 19.45 -1.40
CA VAL A 121 -8.72 18.59 -1.66
C VAL A 121 -7.81 18.60 -0.44
N ASP A 122 -7.13 17.48 -0.18
CA ASP A 122 -6.24 17.38 0.97
C ASP A 122 -5.12 18.42 0.94
N PHE A 123 -4.51 18.65 -0.22
CA PHE A 123 -3.39 19.58 -0.40
C PHE A 123 -3.47 20.40 -1.69
N THR A 124 -2.95 21.61 -1.61
CA THR A 124 -2.52 22.40 -2.76
C THR A 124 -1.05 22.74 -2.57
N LEU A 125 -0.22 22.39 -3.55
CA LEU A 125 1.21 22.65 -3.56
C LEU A 125 1.49 23.81 -4.52
N GLU A 126 2.40 24.70 -4.13
CA GLU A 126 2.85 25.85 -4.91
C GLU A 126 4.36 25.70 -5.17
N GLY A 127 4.77 25.78 -6.44
CA GLY A 127 6.15 25.58 -6.88
C GLY A 127 6.41 26.21 -8.25
N ALA A 128 7.65 26.09 -8.74
CA ALA A 128 8.06 26.68 -10.04
C ALA A 128 7.25 26.12 -11.22
N GLU A 129 6.83 24.85 -11.15
CA GLU A 129 5.97 24.19 -12.14
C GLU A 129 4.47 24.56 -12.00
N GLY A 130 4.15 25.56 -11.17
CA GLY A 130 2.79 26.01 -10.90
C GLY A 130 2.13 25.29 -9.74
N THR A 131 0.79 25.20 -9.77
CA THR A 131 -0.01 24.66 -8.67
C THR A 131 -0.35 23.19 -8.88
N CYS A 132 -0.11 22.34 -7.88
CA CYS A 132 -0.50 20.93 -7.88
C CYS A 132 -1.59 20.66 -6.83
N LEU A 133 -2.72 20.07 -7.26
CA LEU A 133 -3.77 19.59 -6.36
C LEU A 133 -3.50 18.13 -5.99
N VAL A 134 -3.45 17.82 -4.69
CA VAL A 134 -3.16 16.45 -4.24
C VAL A 134 -4.22 15.95 -3.28
N GLU A 135 -4.68 14.73 -3.54
CA GLU A 135 -5.54 13.97 -2.65
C GLU A 135 -4.81 12.73 -2.13
N THR A 136 -4.80 12.53 -0.82
CA THR A 136 -4.16 11.38 -0.19
C THR A 136 -5.19 10.33 0.21
N LYS A 137 -4.81 9.05 0.12
CA LYS A 137 -5.70 7.93 0.42
C LYS A 137 -5.01 6.94 1.36
N SER A 138 -5.80 6.38 2.29
CA SER A 138 -5.36 5.27 3.14
C SER A 138 -5.83 3.96 2.55
N CYS A 139 -4.91 3.03 2.30
CA CYS A 139 -5.24 1.64 1.96
C CYS A 139 -4.64 0.71 3.02
N ASN A 140 -5.37 -0.33 3.39
CA ASN A 140 -4.90 -1.35 4.34
C ASN A 140 -5.36 -2.77 4.00
N ARG A 141 -6.24 -2.93 3.01
CA ARG A 141 -6.64 -4.22 2.46
C ARG A 141 -5.62 -4.66 1.42
N VAL A 142 -5.10 -5.87 1.62
CA VAL A 142 -4.14 -6.51 0.70
C VAL A 142 -4.50 -7.98 0.58
N GLU A 143 -4.68 -8.43 -0.65
CA GLU A 143 -4.96 -9.81 -1.02
C GLU A 143 -3.88 -10.30 -1.98
N ASP A 144 -3.17 -11.36 -1.61
CA ASP A 144 -2.10 -11.98 -2.41
C ASP A 144 -1.06 -10.99 -2.97
N GLY A 145 -0.71 -9.99 -2.16
CA GLY A 145 0.27 -8.96 -2.51
C GLY A 145 -0.32 -7.76 -3.29
N VAL A 146 -1.60 -7.77 -3.62
CA VAL A 146 -2.30 -6.68 -4.30
C VAL A 146 -3.02 -5.82 -3.27
N ALA A 147 -2.67 -4.54 -3.19
CA ALA A 147 -3.42 -3.56 -2.42
C ALA A 147 -4.70 -3.19 -3.18
N LEU A 148 -5.83 -3.26 -2.49
CA LEU A 148 -7.16 -3.03 -3.07
C LEU A 148 -7.80 -1.80 -2.42
N PHE A 149 -8.22 -0.84 -3.25
CA PHE A 149 -8.92 0.34 -2.77
C PHE A 149 -10.14 0.69 -3.65
N PRO A 150 -11.31 1.00 -3.07
CA PRO A 150 -11.58 1.02 -1.64
C PRO A 150 -11.89 -0.39 -1.08
N ASP A 151 -12.07 -0.50 0.24
CA ASP A 151 -12.56 -1.73 0.88
C ASP A 151 -14.09 -1.73 1.10
N ALA A 152 -14.77 -0.66 0.65
CA ALA A 152 -16.22 -0.46 0.67
C ALA A 152 -16.59 0.68 -0.29
N PRO A 153 -17.85 0.76 -0.78
CA PRO A 153 -18.30 1.88 -1.61
C PRO A 153 -17.97 3.26 -1.02
N THR A 154 -17.44 4.16 -1.85
CA THR A 154 -16.96 5.50 -1.48
C THR A 154 -17.35 6.57 -2.49
N THR A 155 -18.59 7.06 -2.37
CA THR A 155 -19.09 8.20 -3.17
C THR A 155 -18.19 9.44 -3.03
N ARG A 156 -17.61 9.67 -1.85
CA ARG A 156 -16.67 10.78 -1.62
C ARG A 156 -15.39 10.60 -2.43
N GLY A 157 -14.82 9.39 -2.45
CA GLY A 157 -13.62 9.10 -3.24
C GLY A 157 -13.84 9.33 -4.73
N ALA A 158 -14.94 8.83 -5.28
CA ALA A 158 -15.29 9.03 -6.69
C ALA A 158 -15.47 10.52 -7.04
N ARG A 159 -16.17 11.30 -6.19
CA ARG A 159 -16.33 12.75 -6.39
C ARG A 159 -14.99 13.50 -6.41
N HIS A 160 -14.05 13.11 -5.54
CA HIS A 160 -12.73 13.73 -5.52
C HIS A 160 -11.96 13.43 -6.82
N LEU A 161 -12.02 12.20 -7.34
CA LEU A 161 -11.41 11.85 -8.63
C LEU A 161 -11.98 12.69 -9.76
N VAL A 162 -13.31 12.82 -9.85
CA VAL A 162 -13.96 13.66 -10.86
C VAL A 162 -13.52 15.13 -10.77
N ALA A 163 -13.38 15.67 -9.56
CA ALA A 163 -12.89 17.02 -9.36
C ALA A 163 -11.45 17.19 -9.86
N LEU A 164 -10.56 16.23 -9.54
CA LEU A 164 -9.17 16.23 -10.02
C LEU A 164 -9.08 16.07 -11.53
N SER A 165 -9.90 15.20 -12.15
CA SER A 165 -9.97 15.07 -13.61
C SER A 165 -10.34 16.39 -14.30
N ARG A 166 -11.24 17.18 -13.70
CA ARG A 166 -11.59 18.51 -14.23
C ARG A 166 -10.42 19.48 -14.11
N ALA A 167 -9.70 19.47 -12.99
CA ALA A 167 -8.51 20.30 -12.81
C ALA A 167 -7.42 19.95 -13.83
N ALA A 168 -7.18 18.66 -14.06
CA ALA A 168 -6.21 18.17 -15.04
C ALA A 168 -6.55 18.63 -16.47
N ARG A 169 -7.83 18.53 -16.87
CA ARG A 169 -8.30 19.04 -18.17
C ARG A 169 -8.17 20.56 -18.34
N GLU A 170 -8.09 21.30 -17.24
CA GLU A 170 -7.85 22.75 -17.22
C GLU A 170 -6.35 23.10 -17.16
N GLY A 171 -5.48 22.12 -17.38
CA GLY A 171 -4.03 22.30 -17.38
C GLY A 171 -3.42 22.43 -15.97
N ARG A 172 -4.18 22.15 -14.91
CA ARG A 172 -3.63 22.12 -13.54
C ARG A 172 -3.10 20.74 -13.23
N ARG A 173 -1.89 20.67 -12.68
CA ARG A 173 -1.34 19.42 -12.18
C ARG A 173 -2.22 18.87 -11.06
N ALA A 174 -2.57 17.59 -11.13
CA ALA A 174 -3.43 16.94 -10.15
C ALA A 174 -2.93 15.52 -9.87
N ALA A 175 -2.90 15.12 -8.60
CA ALA A 175 -2.42 13.82 -8.20
C ALA A 175 -3.26 13.15 -7.11
N VAL A 176 -3.28 11.82 -7.12
CA VAL A 176 -3.78 11.00 -6.02
C VAL A 176 -2.65 10.14 -5.48
N VAL A 177 -2.48 10.14 -4.15
CA VAL A 177 -1.39 9.42 -3.48
C VAL A 177 -1.95 8.45 -2.45
N TRP A 178 -1.85 7.15 -2.71
CA TRP A 178 -2.20 6.11 -1.77
C TRP A 178 -1.00 5.75 -0.88
N PHE A 179 -1.26 5.68 0.42
CA PHE A 179 -0.34 5.08 1.39
C PHE A 179 -0.94 3.76 1.86
N VAL A 180 -0.35 2.65 1.42
CA VAL A 180 -0.71 1.30 1.87
C VAL A 180 -0.03 1.09 3.22
N GLN A 181 -0.80 1.08 4.30
CA GLN A 181 -0.29 1.05 5.68
C GLN A 181 0.15 -0.36 6.13
N ARG A 182 0.91 -1.05 5.28
CA ARG A 182 1.55 -2.36 5.44
C ARG A 182 2.55 -2.58 4.29
N ASP A 183 3.49 -3.50 4.45
CA ASP A 183 4.66 -3.66 3.57
C ASP A 183 4.61 -4.90 2.65
N ASP A 184 3.55 -5.71 2.74
CA ASP A 184 3.35 -6.96 2.01
C ASP A 184 2.56 -6.77 0.70
N THR A 185 2.67 -5.61 0.04
CA THR A 185 2.05 -5.32 -1.26
C THR A 185 3.07 -4.94 -2.31
N HIS A 186 2.87 -5.33 -3.56
CA HIS A 186 3.73 -4.98 -4.69
C HIS A 186 3.03 -4.12 -5.76
N VAL A 187 1.70 -3.97 -5.71
CA VAL A 187 0.89 -3.21 -6.67
C VAL A 187 -0.40 -2.74 -6.00
N LEU A 188 -0.93 -1.61 -6.44
CA LEU A 188 -2.26 -1.14 -6.06
C LEU A 188 -3.23 -1.19 -7.23
N ARG A 189 -4.44 -1.68 -6.99
CA ARG A 189 -5.56 -1.68 -7.93
C ARG A 189 -6.79 -1.02 -7.32
N ALA A 190 -7.60 -0.40 -8.18
CA ALA A 190 -8.95 -0.06 -7.80
C ALA A 190 -9.77 -1.35 -7.65
N ASP A 191 -10.48 -1.49 -6.54
CA ASP A 191 -11.34 -2.65 -6.34
C ASP A 191 -12.72 -2.43 -6.96
N GLU A 192 -12.87 -2.91 -8.19
CA GLU A 192 -14.12 -2.86 -8.94
C GLU A 192 -15.24 -3.70 -8.31
N THR A 193 -14.90 -4.74 -7.54
CA THR A 193 -15.91 -5.54 -6.83
C THR A 193 -16.49 -4.80 -5.63
N ALA A 194 -15.66 -4.01 -4.93
CA ALA A 194 -16.11 -3.19 -3.81
C ALA A 194 -16.80 -1.90 -4.26
N ASP A 195 -16.31 -1.26 -5.32
CA ASP A 195 -16.87 -0.02 -5.85
C ASP A 195 -16.56 0.18 -7.36
N PRO A 196 -17.45 -0.25 -8.26
CA PRO A 196 -17.24 -0.09 -9.70
C PRO A 196 -17.28 1.38 -10.14
N VAL A 197 -17.99 2.25 -9.41
CA VAL A 197 -18.06 3.69 -9.71
C VAL A 197 -16.72 4.35 -9.41
N PHE A 198 -16.10 3.99 -8.29
CA PHE A 198 -14.75 4.45 -7.97
C PHE A 198 -13.72 3.94 -8.98
N ALA A 199 -13.78 2.66 -9.35
CA ALA A 199 -12.86 2.08 -10.32
C ALA A 199 -12.93 2.78 -11.69
N ALA A 200 -14.15 3.03 -12.19
CA ALA A 200 -14.37 3.82 -13.40
C ALA A 200 -13.81 5.25 -13.27
N ALA A 201 -14.12 5.94 -12.17
CA ALA A 201 -13.60 7.28 -11.93
C ALA A 201 -12.07 7.33 -11.84
N ALA A 202 -11.41 6.28 -11.36
CA ALA A 202 -9.95 6.20 -11.29
C ALA A 202 -9.33 6.03 -12.69
N ARG A 203 -9.96 5.22 -13.56
CA ARG A 203 -9.59 5.11 -14.97
C ARG A 203 -9.75 6.45 -15.70
N ASP A 204 -10.89 7.11 -15.52
CA ASP A 204 -11.18 8.40 -16.14
C ASP A 204 -10.24 9.51 -15.63
N ALA A 205 -9.84 9.45 -14.37
CA ALA A 205 -8.85 10.36 -13.80
C ALA A 205 -7.47 10.18 -14.44
N ALA A 206 -6.98 8.94 -14.55
CA ALA A 206 -5.73 8.66 -15.23
C ALA A 206 -5.76 9.13 -16.69
N ALA A 207 -6.83 8.83 -17.43
CA ALA A 207 -7.01 9.26 -18.81
C ALA A 207 -7.10 10.79 -18.97
N ALA A 208 -7.56 11.50 -17.94
CA ALA A 208 -7.61 12.96 -17.92
C ALA A 208 -6.28 13.63 -17.54
N GLY A 209 -5.22 12.85 -17.25
CA GLY A 209 -3.91 13.37 -16.84
C GLY A 209 -3.73 13.53 -15.32
N VAL A 210 -4.59 12.93 -14.50
CA VAL A 210 -4.35 12.86 -13.05
C VAL A 210 -3.27 11.83 -12.77
N GLU A 211 -2.22 12.24 -12.07
CA GLU A 211 -1.10 11.38 -11.70
C GLU A 211 -1.49 10.46 -10.53
N LEU A 212 -1.22 9.16 -10.66
CA LEU A 212 -1.58 8.16 -9.65
C LEU A 212 -0.32 7.57 -9.01
N TYR A 213 -0.16 7.74 -7.70
CA TYR A 213 0.99 7.24 -6.96
C TYR A 213 0.55 6.36 -5.80
N ALA A 214 1.28 5.28 -5.55
CA ALA A 214 1.08 4.46 -4.36
C ALA A 214 2.40 4.13 -3.69
N TYR A 215 2.37 4.05 -2.36
CA TYR A 215 3.52 3.72 -1.54
C TYR A 215 3.18 2.62 -0.53
N ALA A 216 3.97 1.55 -0.53
CA ALA A 216 3.97 0.60 0.57
C ALA A 216 4.63 1.23 1.80
N CYS A 217 4.07 0.99 2.98
CA CYS A 217 4.57 1.57 4.23
C CYS A 217 4.95 0.49 5.23
N ARG A 218 6.06 0.70 5.95
CA ARG A 218 6.42 -0.12 7.10
C ARG A 218 5.76 0.44 8.36
N VAL A 219 4.95 -0.39 9.02
CA VAL A 219 4.27 -0.04 10.26
C VAL A 219 4.94 -0.75 11.43
N THR A 220 5.24 0.00 12.49
CA THR A 220 5.76 -0.51 13.76
C THR A 220 5.05 0.20 14.90
N PRO A 221 5.11 -0.30 16.15
CA PRO A 221 4.56 0.42 17.30
C PRO A 221 5.15 1.83 17.51
N GLY A 222 6.36 2.09 16.99
CA GLY A 222 7.00 3.40 17.14
C GLY A 222 6.64 4.41 16.04
N ARG A 223 6.37 3.95 14.81
CA ARG A 223 6.27 4.81 13.63
C ARG A 223 5.60 4.12 12.43
N VAL A 224 5.14 4.94 11.49
CA VAL A 224 4.82 4.55 10.11
C VAL A 224 5.82 5.22 9.19
N ALA A 225 6.45 4.46 8.28
CA ALA A 225 7.43 4.97 7.34
C ALA A 225 7.08 4.56 5.90
N VAL A 226 7.24 5.49 4.97
CA VAL A 226 7.19 5.20 3.52
C VAL A 226 8.36 4.29 3.19
N LEU A 227 8.08 3.10 2.64
CA LEU A 227 9.10 2.10 2.34
C LEU A 227 9.56 2.21 0.88
N ARG A 228 8.62 2.11 -0.06
CA ARG A 228 8.90 2.15 -1.51
C ARG A 228 7.66 2.52 -2.31
N PRO A 229 7.81 3.12 -3.49
CA PRO A 229 6.71 3.24 -4.45
C PRO A 229 6.25 1.86 -4.91
N ILE A 230 4.99 1.75 -5.28
CA ILE A 230 4.39 0.61 -5.97
C ILE A 230 3.58 1.11 -7.16
N PRO A 231 3.53 0.34 -8.27
CA PRO A 231 2.68 0.68 -9.41
C PRO A 231 1.21 0.78 -9.01
N VAL A 232 0.49 1.67 -9.69
CA VAL A 232 -0.97 1.77 -9.65
C VAL A 232 -1.51 1.30 -10.99
N GLU A 233 -2.32 0.25 -10.97
CA GLU A 233 -2.97 -0.30 -12.15
C GLU A 233 -4.46 0.04 -12.12
N THR A 234 -4.94 0.73 -13.15
CA THR A 234 -6.35 1.14 -13.29
C THR A 234 -7.15 0.26 -14.25
N GLY A 235 -6.49 -0.59 -15.06
CA GLY A 235 -7.10 -1.38 -16.14
C GLY A 235 -7.60 -0.52 -17.31
N LYS A 236 -7.53 -0.88 -18.59
CA LYS A 236 -6.80 -1.95 -19.30
C LYS A 236 -5.65 -1.30 -20.08
N GLU A 237 -4.48 -1.93 -20.12
CA GLU A 237 -3.76 -1.97 -21.40
C GLU A 237 -4.52 -2.97 -22.28
N VAL A 238 -5.15 -2.48 -23.36
CA VAL A 238 -5.35 -3.34 -24.52
C VAL A 238 -3.95 -3.55 -25.08
N GLN A 239 -3.38 -4.74 -24.89
CA GLN A 239 -2.21 -5.16 -25.65
C GLN A 239 -2.62 -5.26 -27.12
N GLY A 240 -2.56 -4.14 -27.84
CA GLY A 240 -2.14 -4.17 -29.23
C GLY A 240 -0.63 -4.29 -29.19
N GLU A 241 -0.08 -5.47 -29.44
CA GLU A 241 1.34 -5.59 -29.78
C GLU A 241 1.66 -4.52 -30.83
N PRO A 242 2.75 -3.73 -30.69
CA PRO A 242 3.27 -3.00 -31.81
C PRO A 242 3.74 -4.03 -32.83
N ARG A 243 2.93 -4.28 -33.86
CA ARG A 243 3.39 -4.99 -35.04
C ARG A 243 4.64 -4.27 -35.54
N PRO A 244 5.78 -4.95 -35.70
CA PRO A 244 6.94 -4.32 -36.31
C PRO A 244 6.57 -3.87 -37.71
N ALA A 245 6.94 -2.63 -38.05
CA ALA A 245 6.79 -2.08 -39.38
C ALA A 245 7.60 -2.93 -40.37
N VAL A 246 6.92 -3.84 -41.08
CA VAL A 246 7.52 -4.54 -42.21
C VAL A 246 7.61 -3.54 -43.36
N ARG A 247 8.85 -3.06 -43.59
CA ARG A 247 9.24 -2.31 -44.78
C ARG A 247 8.85 -3.10 -46.03
N GLY A 248 8.29 -2.38 -47.01
CA GLY A 248 7.81 -2.94 -48.27
C GLY A 248 8.83 -3.83 -48.97
N GLY A 249 8.45 -5.10 -49.16
CA GLY A 249 9.09 -6.04 -50.06
C GLY A 249 8.09 -6.45 -51.13
N ARG A 250 8.43 -6.18 -52.39
CA ARG A 250 7.64 -6.50 -53.58
C ARG A 250 7.21 -7.97 -53.59
N ARG A 251 5.91 -8.22 -53.76
CA ARG A 251 5.37 -9.56 -54.06
C ARG A 251 5.94 -10.02 -55.41
N ARG A 252 6.78 -11.06 -55.40
CA ARG A 252 6.98 -11.94 -56.55
C ARG A 252 6.16 -13.21 -56.29
N THR A 253 5.18 -13.43 -57.14
CA THR A 253 4.43 -14.68 -57.27
C THR A 253 5.33 -15.75 -57.87
N VAL A 254 5.41 -16.90 -57.22
CA VAL A 254 5.95 -18.14 -57.83
C VAL A 254 4.94 -19.26 -57.53
N PRO A 255 4.53 -20.05 -58.53
CA PRO A 255 3.50 -21.06 -58.38
C PRO A 255 4.04 -22.38 -57.83
N ARG A 256 3.12 -23.12 -57.23
CA ARG A 256 3.24 -24.45 -56.62
C ARG A 256 3.34 -25.54 -57.70
N PRO A 257 4.06 -26.65 -57.47
CA PRO A 257 3.70 -27.92 -58.08
C PRO A 257 3.34 -28.99 -57.04
N ALA A 258 2.63 -29.99 -57.54
CA ALA A 258 1.94 -31.05 -56.81
C ALA A 258 2.67 -32.41 -56.91
N THR A 259 2.44 -33.24 -55.88
CA THR A 259 2.26 -34.72 -55.83
C THR A 259 3.24 -35.71 -56.51
N GLY A 260 3.60 -36.76 -55.75
CA GLY A 260 4.11 -38.08 -56.19
C GLY A 260 5.28 -38.59 -55.32
N THR A 261 5.10 -39.42 -54.29
CA THR A 261 4.99 -40.91 -54.20
C THR A 261 6.30 -41.67 -53.91
N ALA A 262 6.22 -42.56 -52.90
CA ALA A 262 6.97 -43.80 -52.58
C ALA A 262 8.45 -43.71 -52.14
N GLU A 263 8.74 -44.07 -50.88
CA GLU A 263 9.42 -45.32 -50.41
C GLU A 263 10.96 -45.15 -50.35
N THR A 264 11.74 -45.50 -49.32
CA THR A 264 11.78 -46.66 -48.43
C THR A 264 12.74 -46.43 -47.23
N ALA A 265 12.55 -47.21 -46.17
CA ALA A 265 13.59 -47.87 -45.33
C ALA A 265 14.48 -47.11 -44.30
N THR A 266 14.13 -47.36 -43.02
CA THR A 266 14.95 -47.94 -41.92
C THR A 266 16.18 -47.21 -41.33
N VAL A 267 16.14 -47.00 -39.99
CA VAL A 267 17.02 -47.56 -38.92
C VAL A 267 17.06 -46.59 -37.72
N VAL A 268 16.87 -47.16 -36.52
CA VAL A 268 16.80 -46.52 -35.18
C VAL A 268 18.20 -46.61 -34.48
N PRO A 269 18.35 -46.29 -33.17
CA PRO A 269 19.06 -45.13 -32.61
C PRO A 269 20.40 -45.51 -31.95
N GLN A 270 21.17 -44.55 -31.42
CA GLN A 270 22.07 -44.81 -30.28
C GLN A 270 22.21 -43.60 -29.35
N ASP A 271 21.64 -43.76 -28.15
CA ASP A 271 22.27 -43.68 -26.82
C ASP A 271 23.27 -42.55 -26.50
N ARG A 272 22.93 -41.78 -25.46
CA ARG A 272 23.86 -41.41 -24.37
C ARG A 272 23.13 -41.31 -23.02
N GLU A 273 23.17 -42.40 -22.26
CA GLU A 273 23.43 -42.42 -20.80
C GLU A 273 24.80 -41.74 -20.51
N ALA A 274 25.19 -41.24 -19.35
CA ALA A 274 24.65 -41.06 -18.00
C ALA A 274 25.67 -40.17 -17.24
N VAL A 275 25.43 -39.99 -15.94
CA VAL A 275 26.41 -39.89 -14.82
C VAL A 275 26.41 -38.56 -14.05
N VAL A 276 25.90 -38.69 -12.82
CA VAL A 276 26.20 -37.91 -11.60
C VAL A 276 27.21 -38.76 -10.79
N PRO A 277 28.21 -38.23 -10.06
CA PRO A 277 28.06 -37.82 -8.63
C PRO A 277 28.97 -36.59 -8.27
N GLY A 278 28.71 -35.72 -7.29
CA GLY A 278 28.59 -35.92 -5.85
C GLY A 278 29.85 -35.39 -5.12
N LEU A 279 29.74 -34.45 -4.18
CA LEU A 279 30.60 -34.36 -2.99
C LEU A 279 30.06 -33.38 -1.94
N ALA A 280 30.00 -33.86 -0.70
CA ALA A 280 29.74 -33.11 0.52
C ALA A 280 31.05 -32.84 1.27
N VAL A 281 31.20 -31.71 1.95
CA VAL A 281 32.04 -31.59 3.16
C VAL A 281 31.46 -30.51 4.10
N ALA A 282 31.31 -30.89 5.37
CA ALA A 282 30.98 -30.03 6.50
C ALA A 282 32.24 -29.67 7.28
N VAL A 283 32.35 -28.46 7.88
CA VAL A 283 33.22 -28.22 9.05
C VAL A 283 32.59 -27.25 10.08
N LYS A 284 32.65 -27.76 11.31
CA LYS A 284 32.37 -27.33 12.69
C LYS A 284 32.69 -25.90 13.19
N ARG A 285 31.80 -25.47 14.12
CA ARG A 285 31.96 -24.94 15.51
C ARG A 285 33.02 -23.87 15.85
N SER A 286 32.56 -22.84 16.59
CA SER A 286 33.22 -22.38 17.83
C SER A 286 32.23 -21.74 18.81
N MET A 287 32.12 -22.33 20.01
CA MET A 287 31.62 -21.70 21.24
C MET A 287 32.80 -21.07 21.97
N THR A 288 32.59 -19.93 22.64
CA THR A 288 33.38 -19.57 23.82
C THR A 288 32.49 -18.83 24.81
N ALA A 289 32.45 -19.36 26.03
CA ALA A 289 31.82 -18.76 27.21
C ALA A 289 32.93 -18.20 28.11
N ALA A 290 32.66 -17.09 28.82
CA ALA A 290 33.36 -16.74 30.04
C ALA A 290 32.41 -16.06 31.02
N ARG A 291 32.50 -16.49 32.28
CA ARG A 291 31.61 -16.25 33.42
C ARG A 291 32.34 -15.39 34.47
N VAL A 292 31.56 -14.55 35.16
CA VAL A 292 31.59 -14.29 36.63
C VAL A 292 32.70 -13.39 37.22
N ARG A 293 32.31 -12.32 37.93
CA ARG A 293 32.44 -12.19 39.41
C ARG A 293 31.58 -11.05 40.01
N ARG A 294 31.00 -11.37 41.18
CA ARG A 294 30.23 -10.55 42.14
C ARG A 294 31.16 -9.75 43.06
N ALA A 295 30.68 -8.62 43.60
CA ALA A 295 30.79 -8.17 45.00
C ALA A 295 29.92 -6.88 45.15
N ALA A 296 28.83 -6.84 45.94
CA ALA A 296 28.72 -6.69 47.40
C ALA A 296 28.39 -5.23 47.82
N ARG A 297 27.28 -5.08 48.55
CA ARG A 297 26.71 -3.91 49.31
C ARG A 297 27.64 -3.50 50.50
N PRO A 298 27.37 -2.48 51.38
CA PRO A 298 26.08 -1.84 51.76
C PRO A 298 26.04 -0.31 52.12
N ALA A 299 24.80 0.20 52.26
CA ALA A 299 24.17 1.10 53.27
C ALA A 299 24.69 2.50 53.71
N ARG A 300 23.77 3.49 53.56
CA ARG A 300 23.29 4.54 54.52
C ARG A 300 24.24 5.67 54.97
N PRO A 301 23.78 6.80 55.57
CA PRO A 301 22.54 7.08 56.34
C PRO A 301 21.25 7.28 55.54
#